data_AF-A0A524KQX5-F1
#
_entry.id   AF-A0A524KQX5-F1
#
_cell.length_a   1.000
_cell.length_b   1.000
_cell.length_c   1.000
_cell.angle_alpha   90.00
_cell.angle_beta   90.00
_cell.angle_gamma   90.00
#
_symmetry.space_group_name_H-M   'P 1'
#
loop_
_entity.id
_entity.type
_entity.pdbx_description
1 polymer ?
#
loop_
_entity_poly.entity_id
_entity_poly.type
_entity_poly.pdbx_seq_one_letter_code
_entity_poly.pdbx_strand_id
1 'polypeptide(L)'
;MASRIVGLAVVALAVFALQPAHAETPSPDAPALLAQCWTPEALAGTDKEVKSSRSRGGFDLDALKQEPLPEPVAVSADLRGSIRSVALPPGEKLIALTFDLCESDGDHAGYDGRVVDLLRAEGVKATFFAGGKWLESHPERA
;
A
#
# COMPACT_ATOMS: atom_id res chain seq x y z
N MET A 1 32.19 39.30 -59.81
CA MET A 1 32.93 38.20 -59.12
C MET A 1 33.61 38.82 -57.91
N ALA A 2 33.36 38.52 -56.64
CA ALA A 2 32.40 37.67 -55.95
C ALA A 2 32.12 38.39 -54.60
N SER A 3 30.84 38.52 -54.22
CA SER A 3 30.43 39.13 -52.95
C SER A 3 30.42 38.06 -51.87
N ARG A 4 31.15 38.27 -50.77
CA ARG A 4 31.21 37.34 -49.63
C ARG A 4 30.01 37.59 -48.72
N ILE A 5 29.05 36.67 -48.75
CA ILE A 5 27.92 36.62 -47.81
C ILE A 5 28.44 36.12 -46.47
N VAL A 6 28.31 36.94 -45.44
CA VAL A 6 28.49 36.57 -44.04
C VAL A 6 27.31 35.70 -43.63
N GLY A 7 27.53 34.40 -43.44
CA GLY A 7 26.54 33.48 -42.90
C GLY A 7 26.54 33.55 -41.38
N LEU A 8 25.51 34.17 -40.81
CA LEU A 8 25.24 34.21 -39.37
C LEU A 8 24.86 32.79 -38.90
N ALA A 9 25.72 32.15 -38.12
CA ALA A 9 25.40 30.86 -37.50
C ALA A 9 24.48 31.10 -36.29
N VAL A 10 23.19 30.78 -36.43
CA VAL A 10 22.25 30.74 -35.30
C VAL A 10 22.48 29.42 -34.57
N VAL A 11 23.18 29.49 -33.44
CA VAL A 11 23.29 28.36 -32.50
C VAL A 11 21.97 28.28 -31.73
N ALA A 12 21.12 27.32 -32.09
CA ALA A 12 19.93 26.98 -31.33
C ALA A 12 20.37 26.29 -30.03
N LEU A 13 20.38 27.02 -28.92
CA LEU A 13 20.62 26.47 -27.59
C LEU A 13 19.38 25.65 -27.19
N ALA A 14 19.46 24.33 -27.31
CA ALA A 14 18.45 23.44 -26.77
C ALA A 14 18.50 23.49 -25.24
N VAL A 15 17.58 24.21 -24.62
CA VAL A 15 17.37 24.19 -23.17
C VAL A 15 16.70 22.85 -22.84
N PHE A 16 17.52 21.84 -22.52
CA PHE A 16 17.04 20.61 -21.92
C PHE A 16 16.55 20.96 -20.52
N ALA A 17 15.23 21.00 -20.33
CA ALA A 17 14.65 21.13 -19.01
C ALA A 17 15.11 19.91 -18.19
N LEU A 18 16.00 20.13 -17.21
CA LEU A 18 16.29 19.15 -16.18
C LEU A 18 14.99 18.93 -15.40
N GLN A 19 14.21 17.92 -15.79
CA GLN A 19 13.24 17.34 -14.89
C GLN A 19 14.03 16.74 -13.72
N PRO A 20 13.75 17.11 -12.47
CA PRO A 20 14.30 16.35 -11.35
C PRO A 20 13.76 14.94 -11.50
N ALA A 21 14.67 13.99 -11.75
CA ALA A 21 14.36 12.59 -11.52
C ALA A 21 13.86 12.54 -10.08
N HIS A 22 12.61 12.14 -9.88
CA HIS A 22 12.16 11.74 -8.56
C HIS A 22 13.06 10.56 -8.23
N ALA A 23 14.09 10.80 -7.42
CA ALA A 23 14.86 9.74 -6.83
C ALA A 23 13.86 8.97 -5.99
N GLU A 24 13.39 7.86 -6.54
CA GLU A 24 12.74 6.82 -5.76
C GLU A 24 13.79 6.41 -4.73
N THR A 25 13.68 6.96 -3.53
CA THR A 25 14.52 6.53 -2.42
C THR A 25 14.32 5.02 -2.35
N PRO A 26 15.37 4.20 -2.55
CA PRO A 26 15.21 2.77 -2.46
C PRO A 26 14.67 2.51 -1.05
N SER A 27 13.41 2.08 -0.99
CA SER A 27 12.85 1.59 0.26
C SER A 27 13.84 0.53 0.73
N PRO A 28 14.37 0.62 1.97
CA PRO A 28 15.33 -0.37 2.47
C PRO A 28 14.75 -1.74 2.15
N ASP A 29 15.53 -2.63 1.52
CA ASP A 29 15.06 -3.91 0.99
C ASP A 29 14.13 -4.56 2.01
N ALA A 30 12.81 -4.36 1.83
CA ALA A 30 11.83 -4.70 2.85
C ALA A 30 11.95 -6.19 3.27
N PRO A 31 12.29 -7.13 2.37
CA PRO A 31 12.58 -8.51 2.76
C PRO A 31 13.75 -8.65 3.75
N ALA A 32 14.82 -7.88 3.59
CA ALA A 32 15.99 -7.93 4.47
C ALA A 32 15.70 -7.34 5.86
N LEU A 33 14.83 -6.34 5.95
CA LEU A 33 14.35 -5.82 7.23
C LEU A 33 13.43 -6.82 7.94
N LEU A 34 12.45 -7.39 7.23
CA LEU A 34 11.53 -8.38 7.78
C LEU A 34 12.27 -9.63 8.28
N ALA A 35 13.28 -10.10 7.55
CA ALA A 35 14.09 -11.26 7.93
C ALA A 35 14.91 -11.06 9.22
N GLN A 36 15.11 -9.82 9.66
CA GLN A 36 15.76 -9.53 10.95
C GLN A 36 14.79 -9.61 12.13
N CYS A 37 13.49 -9.45 11.88
CA CYS A 37 12.46 -9.41 12.90
C CYS A 37 11.69 -10.74 13.02
N TRP A 38 11.57 -11.50 11.92
CA TRP A 38 10.83 -12.76 11.89
C TRP A 38 11.55 -13.84 11.07
N THR A 39 11.44 -15.10 11.51
CA THR A 39 11.87 -16.23 10.69
C THR A 39 10.85 -16.52 9.59
N PRO A 40 11.23 -17.17 8.48
CA PRO A 40 10.30 -17.59 7.45
C PRO A 40 9.14 -18.44 7.99
N GLU A 41 9.41 -19.32 8.95
CA GLU A 41 8.41 -20.18 9.58
C GLU A 41 7.42 -19.39 10.44
N ALA A 42 7.87 -18.32 11.10
CA ALA A 42 7.00 -17.42 11.86
C ALA A 42 6.09 -16.61 10.94
N LEU A 43 6.53 -16.30 9.71
CA LEU A 43 5.75 -15.57 8.71
C LEU A 43 4.81 -16.47 7.91
N ALA A 44 5.05 -17.78 7.87
CA ALA A 44 4.24 -18.71 7.10
C ALA A 44 2.80 -18.76 7.63
N GLY A 45 1.85 -18.86 6.70
CA GLY A 45 0.46 -19.13 7.02
C GLY A 45 0.26 -20.53 7.60
N THR A 46 -0.75 -20.69 8.45
CA THR A 46 -1.10 -21.94 9.10
C THR A 46 -2.58 -22.28 8.91
N ASP A 47 -2.91 -23.57 8.91
CA ASP A 47 -4.31 -24.03 8.79
C ASP A 47 -5.22 -23.58 9.94
N LYS A 48 -4.63 -23.09 11.05
CA LYS A 48 -5.40 -22.55 12.17
C LYS A 48 -6.01 -21.19 11.84
N GLU A 49 -5.31 -20.39 11.03
CA GLU A 49 -5.69 -19.01 10.71
C GLU A 49 -6.90 -18.96 9.77
N VAL A 50 -7.08 -19.98 8.94
CA VAL A 50 -8.21 -20.06 7.99
C VAL A 50 -9.56 -20.19 8.71
N LYS A 51 -9.56 -20.69 9.94
CA LYS A 51 -10.80 -21.05 10.64
C LYS A 51 -11.45 -19.80 11.23
N SER A 52 -12.71 -19.59 10.87
CA SER A 52 -13.58 -18.67 11.59
C SER A 52 -14.32 -19.38 12.71
N SER A 53 -14.71 -18.63 13.73
CA SER A 53 -15.55 -19.12 14.81
C SER A 53 -16.53 -18.06 15.29
N ARG A 54 -17.56 -18.48 16.03
CA ARG A 54 -18.46 -17.55 16.72
C ARG A 54 -17.93 -17.33 18.14
N SER A 55 -17.65 -16.09 18.49
CA SER A 55 -17.29 -15.69 19.85
C SER A 55 -18.44 -14.93 20.48
N ARG A 56 -18.83 -15.25 21.71
CA ARG A 56 -19.82 -14.45 22.47
C ARG A 56 -19.17 -13.29 23.23
N GLY A 57 -17.87 -13.08 23.07
CA GLY A 57 -17.14 -11.97 23.68
C GLY A 57 -17.46 -10.66 22.97
N GLY A 58 -17.90 -9.65 23.74
CA GLY A 58 -17.91 -8.27 23.30
C GLY A 58 -16.52 -7.66 23.37
N PHE A 59 -16.35 -6.48 22.77
CA PHE A 59 -15.12 -5.71 22.84
C PHE A 59 -14.98 -5.02 24.20
N ASP A 60 -13.78 -5.08 24.81
CA ASP A 60 -13.46 -4.23 25.95
C ASP A 60 -13.06 -2.84 25.45
N LEU A 61 -14.06 -1.97 25.31
CA LEU A 61 -13.86 -0.59 24.86
C LEU A 61 -13.06 0.26 25.86
N ASP A 62 -13.05 -0.11 27.14
CA ASP A 62 -12.33 0.61 28.19
C ASP A 62 -10.83 0.30 28.14
N ALA A 63 -10.46 -0.92 27.74
CA ALA A 63 -9.08 -1.32 27.50
C ALA A 63 -8.47 -0.68 26.24
N LEU A 64 -9.29 -0.33 25.25
CA LEU A 64 -8.83 0.44 24.09
C LEU A 64 -8.58 1.88 24.51
N LYS A 65 -7.31 2.30 24.52
CA LYS A 65 -6.92 3.68 24.80
C LYS A 65 -7.69 4.65 23.90
N GLN A 66 -8.56 5.45 24.52
CA GLN A 66 -9.29 6.54 23.89
C GLN A 66 -8.39 7.78 23.84
N GLU A 67 -7.34 7.74 23.02
CA GLU A 67 -6.58 8.95 22.73
C GLU A 67 -7.47 9.91 21.91
N PRO A 68 -7.53 11.21 22.26
CA PRO A 68 -8.27 12.18 21.47
C PRO A 68 -7.76 12.16 20.03
N LEU A 69 -8.65 11.83 19.09
CA LEU A 69 -8.32 11.93 17.67
C LEU A 69 -8.03 13.41 17.33
N PRO A 70 -7.03 13.69 16.47
CA PRO A 70 -6.85 15.02 15.94
C PRO A 70 -8.13 15.44 15.19
N GLU A 71 -8.39 16.75 15.15
CA GLU A 71 -9.53 17.24 14.38
C GLU A 71 -9.41 16.78 12.91
N PRO A 72 -10.48 16.20 12.34
CA PRO A 72 -10.42 15.68 10.99
C PRO A 72 -10.21 16.83 10.00
N VAL A 73 -9.15 16.75 9.20
CA VAL A 73 -8.94 17.67 8.08
C VAL A 73 -9.89 17.28 6.97
N ALA A 74 -10.78 18.21 6.58
CA ALA A 74 -11.71 17.98 5.49
C ALA A 74 -10.93 17.72 4.19
N VAL A 75 -11.28 16.63 3.50
CA VAL A 75 -10.78 16.36 2.15
C VAL A 75 -11.14 17.54 1.25
N SER A 76 -10.18 18.02 0.45
CA SER A 76 -10.36 19.14 -0.46
C SER A 76 -11.46 18.82 -1.48
N ALA A 77 -12.22 19.83 -1.93
CA ALA A 77 -13.43 19.61 -2.71
C ALA A 77 -13.19 18.86 -4.03
N ASP A 78 -12.02 19.07 -4.64
CA ASP A 78 -11.52 18.39 -5.84
C ASP A 78 -11.18 16.92 -5.63
N LEU A 79 -10.94 16.50 -4.37
CA LEU A 79 -10.67 15.12 -3.99
C LEU A 79 -11.89 14.43 -3.34
N ARG A 80 -13.02 15.12 -3.21
CA ARG A 80 -14.24 14.53 -2.62
C ARG A 80 -14.91 13.59 -3.61
N GLY A 81 -15.16 12.37 -3.17
CA GLY A 81 -15.84 11.33 -3.93
C GLY A 81 -15.20 9.96 -3.68
N SER A 82 -15.81 8.91 -4.21
CA SER A 82 -15.12 7.62 -4.34
C SER A 82 -14.17 7.71 -5.53
N ILE A 83 -12.91 7.32 -5.35
CA ILE A 83 -11.99 7.14 -6.49
C ILE A 83 -12.57 6.01 -7.34
N ARG A 84 -13.20 6.37 -8.46
CA ARG A 84 -13.82 5.40 -9.38
C ARG A 84 -12.87 4.97 -10.49
N SER A 85 -11.82 5.73 -10.74
CA SER A 85 -10.81 5.43 -11.73
C SER A 85 -9.49 6.14 -11.41
N VAL A 86 -8.40 5.60 -11.96
CA VAL A 86 -7.07 6.20 -11.94
C VAL A 86 -6.59 6.36 -13.38
N ALA A 87 -5.92 7.46 -13.68
CA ALA A 87 -5.27 7.64 -14.97
C ALA A 87 -4.00 6.79 -15.00
N LEU A 88 -3.91 5.87 -15.96
CA LEU A 88 -2.73 5.05 -16.19
C LEU A 88 -1.89 5.64 -17.35
N PRO A 89 -0.57 5.38 -17.37
CA PRO A 89 0.24 5.67 -18.54
C PRO A 89 -0.34 5.02 -19.81
N PRO A 90 -0.22 5.64 -20.98
CA PRO A 90 -0.75 5.08 -22.22
C PRO A 90 -0.19 3.68 -22.51
N GLY A 91 -1.09 2.74 -22.80
CA GLY A 91 -0.72 1.35 -23.13
C GLY A 91 -0.54 0.43 -21.93
N GLU A 92 -0.61 0.93 -20.69
CA GLU A 92 -0.53 0.10 -19.50
C GLU A 92 -1.90 -0.43 -19.06
N LYS A 93 -1.93 -1.68 -18.61
CA LYS A 93 -3.08 -2.32 -17.98
C LYS A 93 -2.66 -2.85 -16.63
N LEU A 94 -3.00 -2.10 -15.58
CA LEU A 94 -2.66 -2.45 -14.21
C LEU A 94 -3.92 -2.87 -13.43
N ILE A 95 -3.71 -3.69 -12.41
CA ILE A 95 -4.73 -4.07 -11.42
C ILE A 95 -4.16 -3.81 -10.03
N ALA A 96 -5.04 -3.52 -9.07
CA ALA A 96 -4.70 -3.48 -7.66
C ALA A 96 -5.43 -4.62 -6.94
N LEU A 97 -4.69 -5.41 -6.16
CA LEU A 97 -5.27 -6.45 -5.31
C LEU A 97 -5.59 -5.85 -3.94
N THR A 98 -6.83 -6.00 -3.50
CA THR A 98 -7.31 -5.50 -2.21
C THR A 98 -8.04 -6.60 -1.45
N PHE A 99 -7.78 -6.72 -0.16
CA PHE A 99 -8.40 -7.71 0.71
C PHE A 99 -8.96 -7.03 1.96
N ASP A 100 -10.21 -7.32 2.28
CA ASP A 100 -10.86 -6.77 3.47
C ASP A 100 -10.76 -7.79 4.61
N LEU A 101 -10.03 -7.44 5.67
CA LEU A 101 -9.97 -8.23 6.90
C LEU A 101 -11.00 -7.66 7.89
N CYS A 102 -12.26 -7.94 7.59
CA CYS A 102 -13.40 -7.48 8.37
C CYS A 102 -13.85 -8.54 9.38
N GLU A 103 -14.12 -8.12 10.60
CA GLU A 103 -14.69 -8.96 11.65
C GLU A 103 -15.86 -8.23 12.32
N SER A 104 -16.99 -8.93 12.45
CA SER A 104 -18.22 -8.40 13.05
C SER A 104 -18.36 -8.79 14.52
N ASP A 105 -19.27 -8.14 15.23
CA ASP A 105 -19.63 -8.55 16.58
C ASP A 105 -20.22 -9.96 16.63
N GLY A 106 -19.73 -10.74 17.58
CA GLY A 106 -20.08 -12.15 17.71
C GLY A 106 -19.23 -13.11 16.87
N ASP A 107 -18.33 -12.60 16.02
CA ASP A 107 -17.47 -13.39 15.14
C ASP A 107 -15.99 -13.26 15.54
N HIS A 108 -15.23 -14.31 15.25
CA HIS A 108 -13.78 -14.31 15.15
C HIS A 108 -13.43 -14.77 13.73
N ALA A 109 -12.97 -13.85 12.90
CA ALA A 109 -12.82 -14.04 11.47
C ALA A 109 -11.43 -14.56 11.13
N GLY A 110 -11.37 -15.77 10.55
CA GLY A 110 -10.12 -16.30 10.02
C GLY A 110 -9.61 -15.51 8.80
N TYR A 111 -8.34 -15.72 8.45
CA TYR A 111 -7.73 -15.26 7.22
C TYR A 111 -6.84 -16.36 6.61
N ASP A 112 -6.72 -16.39 5.28
CA ASP A 112 -5.89 -17.39 4.62
C ASP A 112 -4.46 -16.88 4.41
N GLY A 113 -3.58 -17.20 5.37
CA GLY A 113 -2.16 -16.83 5.30
C GLY A 113 -1.43 -17.34 4.05
N ARG A 114 -1.94 -18.38 3.39
CA ARG A 114 -1.34 -18.89 2.14
C ARG A 114 -1.48 -17.89 0.99
N VAL A 115 -2.51 -17.04 1.02
CA VAL A 115 -2.64 -15.94 0.06
C VAL A 115 -1.50 -14.94 0.26
N VAL A 116 -1.18 -14.60 1.51
CA VAL A 116 -0.06 -13.69 1.83
C VAL A 116 1.27 -14.31 1.43
N ASP A 117 1.47 -15.60 1.70
CA ASP A 117 2.68 -16.32 1.30
C ASP A 117 2.87 -16.35 -0.22
N LEU A 118 1.79 -16.60 -0.96
CA LEU A 118 1.81 -16.56 -2.42
C LEU A 118 2.18 -15.17 -2.94
N LEU A 119 1.56 -14.11 -2.43
CA LEU A 119 1.89 -12.74 -2.81
C LEU A 119 3.36 -12.41 -2.53
N ARG A 120 3.90 -12.88 -1.41
CA ARG A 120 5.32 -12.70 -1.06
C ARG A 120 6.23 -13.46 -2.03
N ALA A 121 5.91 -14.71 -2.35
CA ALA A 121 6.69 -15.54 -3.26
C ALA A 121 6.73 -14.97 -4.68
N GLU A 122 5.60 -14.44 -5.16
CA GLU A 122 5.48 -13.82 -6.50
C GLU A 122 5.94 -12.35 -6.52
N GLY A 123 6.34 -11.78 -5.38
CA GLY A 123 6.73 -10.38 -5.28
C GLY A 123 5.59 -9.38 -5.57
N VAL A 124 4.33 -9.82 -5.48
CA VAL A 124 3.15 -9.01 -5.79
C VAL A 124 2.74 -8.19 -4.57
N LYS A 125 2.48 -6.90 -4.79
CA LYS A 125 1.96 -6.00 -3.75
C LYS A 125 0.43 -6.03 -3.72
N ALA A 126 -0.13 -5.95 -2.52
CA ALA A 126 -1.56 -5.87 -2.29
C ALA A 126 -1.85 -4.98 -1.08
N THR A 127 -3.08 -4.47 -1.02
CA THR A 127 -3.57 -3.68 0.12
C THR A 127 -4.49 -4.54 0.97
N PHE A 128 -4.22 -4.62 2.27
CA PHE A 128 -5.11 -5.27 3.23
C PHE A 128 -5.80 -4.19 4.07
N PHE A 129 -7.13 -4.14 4.03
CA PHE A 129 -7.95 -3.26 4.84
C PHE A 129 -8.37 -3.99 6.11
N ALA A 130 -7.54 -3.88 7.15
CA ALA A 130 -7.81 -4.52 8.43
C ALA A 130 -8.72 -3.66 9.31
N GLY A 131 -9.89 -4.20 9.67
CA GLY A 131 -10.80 -3.57 10.62
C GLY A 131 -10.20 -3.55 12.02
N GLY A 132 -10.52 -2.52 12.82
CA GLY A 132 -9.99 -2.39 14.19
C GLY A 132 -10.33 -3.60 15.08
N LYS A 133 -11.50 -4.20 14.87
CA LYS A 133 -11.90 -5.44 15.52
C LYS A 133 -10.97 -6.62 15.18
N TRP A 134 -10.70 -6.81 13.89
CA TRP A 134 -9.82 -7.87 13.43
C TRP A 134 -8.39 -7.70 14.00
N LEU A 135 -7.86 -6.47 14.02
CA LEU A 135 -6.53 -6.18 14.55
C LEU A 135 -6.38 -6.53 16.04
N GLU A 136 -7.40 -6.25 16.85
CA GLU A 136 -7.40 -6.59 18.28
C GLU A 136 -7.43 -8.11 18.51
N SER A 137 -8.26 -8.81 17.75
CA SER A 137 -8.45 -10.26 17.92
C SER A 137 -7.37 -11.10 17.25
N HIS A 138 -6.49 -10.48 16.44
CA HIS A 138 -5.36 -11.10 15.73
C HIS A 138 -4.02 -10.37 16.00
N PRO A 139 -3.60 -10.20 17.27
CA PRO A 139 -2.46 -9.33 17.61
C PRO A 139 -1.11 -9.79 17.07
N GLU A 140 -0.95 -11.08 16.72
CA GLU A 140 0.28 -11.57 16.09
C GLU A 140 0.38 -11.23 14.60
N ARG A 141 -0.74 -10.93 13.94
CA ARG A 141 -0.82 -10.62 12.50
C ARG A 141 -1.22 -9.17 12.20
N ALA A 142 -1.58 -8.42 13.23
CA ALA A 142 -1.80 -6.98 13.22
C ALA A 142 -0.47 -6.21 13.13
#